data_AF-A0A2V9TL23-F1
#
_entry.id   AF-A0A2V9TL23-F1
#
_cell.length_a   1.000
_cell.length_b   1.000
_cell.length_c   1.000
_cell.angle_alpha   90.00
_cell.angle_beta   90.00
_cell.angle_gamma   90.00
#
_symmetry.space_group_name_H-M   'P 1'
#
loop_
_entity.id
_entity.type
_entity.pdbx_description
1 polymer ?
#
loop_
_entity_poly.entity_id
_entity_poly.type
_entity_poly.pdbx_seq_one_letter_code
_entity_poly.pdbx_strand_id
1 'polypeptide(L)'
;MKVNFSPETESRLQELAAKTGRAPDDLVEDALAGYLQELSQVREMLDSRYDDLKSGRVKPLDGEESFARLRRKSEGRRTSRS
;
A
#
# COMPACT_ATOMS: atom_id res chain seq x y z
N MET A 1 -17.64 -16.87 -7.87
CA MET A 1 -17.24 -17.10 -6.46
C MET A 1 -18.39 -16.61 -5.58
N LYS A 2 -18.74 -17.31 -4.49
CA LYS A 2 -19.75 -16.80 -3.54
C LYS A 2 -19.04 -16.27 -2.30
N VAL A 3 -19.22 -15.00 -2.00
CA VAL A 3 -18.64 -14.32 -0.83
C VAL A 3 -19.78 -13.98 0.12
N ASN A 4 -19.64 -14.35 1.39
CA ASN A 4 -20.61 -14.01 2.42
C ASN A 4 -20.08 -12.83 3.20
N PHE A 5 -20.83 -11.74 3.24
CA PHE A 5 -20.45 -10.52 3.94
C PHE A 5 -21.08 -10.48 5.33
N SER A 6 -20.55 -9.63 6.22
CA SER A 6 -21.26 -9.31 7.46
C SER A 6 -22.54 -8.52 7.13
N PRO A 7 -23.61 -8.62 7.96
CA PRO A 7 -24.85 -7.88 7.71
C PRO A 7 -24.64 -6.36 7.58
N GLU A 8 -23.70 -5.80 8.34
CA GLU A 8 -23.32 -4.40 8.25
C GLU A 8 -22.73 -4.05 6.88
N THR A 9 -21.84 -4.90 6.36
CA THR A 9 -21.21 -4.70 5.04
C THR A 9 -22.23 -4.85 3.92
N GLU A 10 -23.14 -5.82 4.02
CA GLU A 10 -24.24 -5.98 3.04
C GLU A 10 -25.14 -4.74 3.02
N SER A 11 -25.55 -4.24 4.19
CA SER A 11 -26.38 -3.04 4.28
C SER A 11 -25.71 -1.83 3.63
N ARG A 12 -24.40 -1.63 3.87
CA ARG A 12 -23.63 -0.54 3.27
C ARG A 12 -23.48 -0.70 1.76
N LEU A 13 -23.25 -1.92 1.28
CA LEU A 13 -23.13 -2.20 -0.15
C LEU A 13 -24.45 -1.93 -0.87
N GLN A 14 -25.58 -2.34 -0.30
CA GLN A 14 -26.92 -2.07 -0.84
C GLN A 14 -27.25 -0.57 -0.86
N GLU A 15 -26.90 0.15 0.21
CA GLU A 15 -27.06 1.62 0.25
C GLU A 15 -26.22 2.30 -0.84
N LEU A 16 -24.98 1.86 -1.04
CA LEU A 16 -24.10 2.39 -2.08
C LEU A 16 -24.62 2.08 -3.48
N ALA A 17 -25.11 0.87 -3.71
CA ALA A 17 -25.77 0.47 -4.95
C ALA A 17 -26.98 1.36 -5.25
N ALA A 18 -27.85 1.58 -4.27
CA ALA A 18 -29.01 2.46 -4.41
C ALA A 18 -28.63 3.91 -4.74
N LYS A 19 -27.56 4.44 -4.13
CA LYS A 19 -27.08 5.81 -4.38
C LYS A 19 -26.42 5.99 -5.74
N THR A 20 -25.68 4.98 -6.19
CA THR A 20 -24.89 5.04 -7.43
C THR A 20 -25.65 4.52 -8.64
N GLY A 21 -26.74 3.79 -8.45
CA GLY A 21 -27.47 3.07 -9.50
C GLY A 21 -26.70 1.87 -10.05
N ARG A 22 -25.59 1.48 -9.42
CA ARG A 22 -24.74 0.37 -9.87
C ARG A 22 -25.12 -0.93 -9.20
N ALA A 23 -24.86 -2.06 -9.87
CA ALA A 23 -25.04 -3.35 -9.25
C ALA A 23 -24.05 -3.54 -8.08
N PRO A 24 -24.45 -4.19 -6.98
CA PRO A 24 -23.54 -4.55 -5.89
C PRO A 24 -22.29 -5.30 -6.36
N ASP A 25 -22.45 -6.19 -7.35
CA ASP A 25 -21.34 -6.99 -7.88
C ASP A 25 -20.29 -6.11 -8.57
N ASP A 26 -20.70 -5.12 -9.36
CA ASP A 26 -19.78 -4.17 -10.02
C ASP A 26 -19.00 -3.34 -9.00
N LEU A 27 -19.65 -2.94 -7.89
CA LEU A 27 -19.02 -2.18 -6.82
C LEU A 27 -17.97 -3.00 -6.07
N VAL A 28 -18.25 -4.30 -5.86
CA VAL A 28 -17.29 -5.23 -5.24
C VAL A 28 -16.12 -5.49 -6.18
N GLU A 29 -16.38 -5.67 -7.47
CA GLU A 29 -15.34 -5.88 -8.48
C GLU A 29 -14.37 -4.69 -8.54
N ASP A 30 -14.89 -3.47 -8.61
CA ASP A 30 -14.07 -2.25 -8.60
C ASP A 30 -13.23 -2.12 -7.32
N ALA A 31 -13.82 -2.37 -6.16
CA ALA A 31 -13.11 -2.29 -4.89
C ALA A 31 -11.96 -3.31 -4.83
N LEU A 32 -12.20 -4.54 -5.30
CA LEU A 32 -11.17 -5.58 -5.37
C LEU A 32 -10.11 -5.25 -6.41
N ALA A 33 -10.48 -4.71 -7.57
CA ALA A 33 -9.54 -4.28 -8.60
C ALA A 33 -8.58 -3.21 -8.06
N GLY A 34 -9.10 -2.20 -7.34
CA GLY A 34 -8.29 -1.20 -6.67
C GLY A 34 -7.34 -1.79 -5.63
N TYR A 35 -7.85 -2.65 -4.75
CA TYR A 35 -7.03 -3.32 -3.73
C TYR A 35 -5.90 -4.16 -4.35
N LEU A 36 -6.21 -4.95 -5.38
CA LEU A 36 -5.21 -5.78 -6.06
C LEU A 36 -4.18 -4.95 -6.81
N GLN A 37 -4.58 -3.83 -7.42
CA GLN A 37 -3.65 -2.92 -8.08
C GLN A 37 -2.66 -2.32 -7.08
N GLU A 38 -3.14 -1.79 -5.96
CA GLU A 38 -2.27 -1.25 -4.90
C GLU A 38 -1.32 -2.32 -4.36
N LEU A 39 -1.84 -3.53 -4.11
CA LEU A 39 -1.03 -4.65 -3.64
C LEU A 39 0.05 -5.04 -4.65
N SER A 40 -0.29 -5.07 -5.94
CA SER A 40 0.65 -5.37 -7.02
C SER A 40 1.78 -4.35 -7.10
N GLN A 41 1.45 -3.05 -6.99
CA GLN A 41 2.47 -1.99 -7.00
C GLN A 41 3.44 -2.10 -5.84
N VAL A 42 2.93 -2.37 -4.63
CA VAL A 42 3.78 -2.57 -3.44
C VAL A 42 4.67 -3.80 -3.63
N ARG A 43 4.12 -4.90 -4.16
CA ARG A 43 4.87 -6.13 -4.41
C ARG A 43 5.97 -5.91 -5.44
N GLU A 44 5.66 -5.29 -6.57
CA GLU A 44 6.64 -4.99 -7.61
C GLU A 44 7.81 -4.16 -7.07
N MET A 45 7.51 -3.14 -6.26
CA MET A 45 8.54 -2.34 -5.61
C MET A 45 9.42 -3.18 -4.67
N LEU A 46 8.83 -4.05 -3.85
CA LEU A 46 9.59 -4.87 -2.90
C LEU A 46 10.41 -5.96 -3.60
N ASP A 47 9.82 -6.64 -4.58
CA ASP A 47 10.45 -7.73 -5.32
C ASP A 47 11.63 -7.20 -6.14
N SER A 48 11.49 -6.05 -6.80
CA SER A 48 12.59 -5.42 -7.53
C SER A 48 13.77 -5.03 -6.63
N ARG A 49 13.50 -4.52 -5.42
CA ARG A 49 14.56 -4.21 -4.43
C ARG A 49 15.22 -5.48 -3.89
N TYR A 50 14.46 -6.54 -3.69
CA TYR A 50 15.01 -7.83 -3.31
C TYR A 50 15.93 -8.38 -4.41
N ASP A 51 15.51 -8.31 -5.67
CA ASP A 51 16.31 -8.76 -6.82
C ASP A 51 17.59 -7.94 -6.98
N ASP A 52 17.54 -6.63 -6.76
CA ASP A 52 18.73 -5.77 -6.77
C ASP A 52 19.73 -6.14 -5.68
N LEU A 53 19.24 -6.48 -4.48
CA LEU A 53 20.09 -6.95 -3.38
C LEU A 53 20.69 -8.32 -3.71
N LYS A 54 19.88 -9.25 -4.20
CA LYS A 54 20.29 -10.62 -4.53
C LYS A 54 21.30 -10.65 -5.69
N SER A 55 21.12 -9.79 -6.67
CA SER A 55 22.04 -9.66 -7.82
C SER A 55 23.32 -8.88 -7.50
N GLY A 56 23.41 -8.25 -6.32
CA GLY A 56 24.54 -7.39 -5.95
C GLY A 56 24.55 -6.05 -6.70
N ARG A 57 23.46 -5.68 -7.41
CA ARG A 57 23.34 -4.40 -8.10
C ARG A 57 23.38 -3.22 -7.11
N VAL A 58 22.92 -3.44 -5.89
CA VAL A 58 22.99 -2.44 -4.80
C VAL A 58 23.89 -2.94 -3.68
N LYS A 59 24.64 -2.01 -3.07
CA LYS A 59 25.49 -2.30 -1.92
C LYS A 59 24.65 -2.26 -0.63
N PRO A 60 24.61 -3.35 0.16
CA PRO A 60 24.02 -3.31 1.50
C PRO A 60 24.72 -2.29 2.38
N LEU A 61 23.94 -1.61 3.23
CA LEU A 61 24.45 -0.71 4.25
C LEU A 61 24.14 -1.28 5.63
N ASP A 62 24.97 -0.96 6.60
CA ASP A 62 24.67 -1.26 8.00
C ASP A 62 23.40 -0.50 8.43
N GLY A 63 22.50 -1.21 9.11
CA GLY A 63 21.20 -0.68 9.50
C GLY A 63 21.30 0.44 10.51
N GLU A 64 22.11 0.27 11.56
CA GLU A 64 22.30 1.25 12.62
C GLU A 64 22.97 2.52 12.08
N GLU A 65 24.01 2.37 11.26
CA GLU A 65 24.66 3.51 10.60
C GLU A 65 23.67 4.28 9.71
N SER A 66 22.83 3.56 8.96
CA SER A 66 21.81 4.14 8.09
C SER A 66 20.78 4.94 8.88
N PHE A 67 20.25 4.38 9.98
CA PHE A 67 19.32 5.09 10.85
C PHE A 67 19.95 6.30 11.53
N ALA A 68 21.18 6.18 12.04
CA ALA A 68 21.91 7.29 12.64
C ALA A 68 22.12 8.45 11.64
N ARG A 69 22.45 8.13 10.38
CA ARG A 69 22.56 9.13 9.30
C ARG A 69 21.24 9.82 9.02
N LEU A 70 20.12 9.09 8.96
CA LEU A 70 18.79 9.65 8.73
C LEU A 70 18.33 10.57 9.87
N ARG A 71 18.64 10.21 11.12
CA ARG A 71 18.34 11.05 12.29
C ARG A 71 19.12 12.35 12.27
N ARG A 72 20.45 12.30 12.08
CA ARG A 72 21.29 13.51 11.94
C ARG A 72 20.79 14.43 10.84
N LYS A 73 20.41 13.88 9.69
CA LYS A 73 19.85 14.65 8.58
C LYS A 73 18.52 15.32 8.95
N SER A 74 17.68 14.65 9.72
CA SER A 74 16.40 15.20 10.16
C SER A 74 16.57 16.30 11.21
N GLU A 75 17.50 16.13 12.15
CA GLU A 75 17.86 17.13 13.16
C GLU A 75 18.41 18.40 12.51
N GLY A 76 19.37 18.26 11.59
CA GLY A 76 19.94 19.42 10.87
C GLY A 76 18.90 20.25 10.11
N ARG A 77 17.85 19.62 9.57
CA ARG A 77 16.74 20.32 8.91
C ARG A 77 15.81 21.04 9.88
N ARG A 78 15.68 20.55 11.12
CA ARG A 78 14.87 21.20 12.16
C ARG A 78 15.60 22.41 12.72
N THR A 79 16.90 22.30 12.94
CA THR A 79 17.73 23.40 13.43
C THR A 79 17.91 24.51 12.40
N SER A 80 17.89 24.20 11.10
CA SER A 80 18.00 25.20 10.03
C SER A 80 16.70 25.97 9.74
N ARG A 81 15.57 25.60 10.37
CA ARG A 81 14.26 26.25 10.23
C ARG A 81 13.86 27.06 11.48
N SER A 82 14.68 27.01 12.52
CA SER A 82 14.57 27.83 13.74
C SER A 82 15.55 28.98 13.69
#